data_AF-A0A7S1VJ28-F1
#
_entry.id   AF-A0A7S1VJ28-F1
#
_cell.length_a   1.000
_cell.length_b   1.000
_cell.length_c   1.000
_cell.angle_alpha   90.00
_cell.angle_beta   90.00
_cell.angle_gamma   90.00
#
_symmetry.space_group_name_H-M   'P 1'
#
loop_
_entity.id
_entity.type
_entity.pdbx_description
1 polymer ?
#
loop_
_entity_poly.entity_id
_entity_poly.type
_entity_poly.pdbx_seq_one_letter_code
_entity_poly.pdbx_strand_id
1 'polypeptide(L)'
;AHVPSVEAHVPSVEAHVPSVEQDSRPVVSERTLSDIAQLAGTARDRQRQRDQVGADAMDVALLDDTATLAHLLGLPTIRAPAEAEATAASLSMAGLVDGVVSEDSDCLVFGAECVYRRLFRRGEQVERTTVPQVTAATGLTRRAFVCLAHLLGSDYGDGLFG
;
A
#
# COMPACT_ATOMS: atom_id res chain seq x y z
N ALA A 1 27.14 -23.56 -34.55
CA ALA A 1 25.73 -23.22 -34.80
C ALA A 1 25.49 -21.82 -34.24
N HIS A 2 25.19 -20.86 -35.11
CA HIS A 2 25.03 -19.44 -34.79
C HIS A 2 23.56 -19.22 -34.40
N VAL A 3 23.31 -18.70 -33.20
CA VAL A 3 21.95 -18.35 -32.75
C VAL A 3 21.68 -16.92 -33.22
N PRO A 4 20.59 -16.64 -33.98
CA PRO A 4 20.31 -15.28 -34.40
C PRO A 4 19.68 -14.49 -33.25
N SER A 5 20.21 -13.31 -32.98
CA SER A 5 19.59 -12.32 -32.09
C SER A 5 18.35 -11.75 -32.78
N VAL A 6 17.18 -11.94 -32.17
CA VAL A 6 15.93 -11.32 -32.61
C VAL A 6 15.77 -10.00 -31.86
N GLU A 7 16.03 -8.88 -32.52
CA GLU A 7 15.64 -7.56 -32.03
C GLU A 7 14.11 -7.42 -32.12
N ALA A 8 13.43 -7.46 -30.97
CA ALA A 8 12.02 -7.13 -30.89
C ALA A 8 11.87 -5.61 -31.01
N HIS A 9 11.44 -5.16 -32.19
CA HIS A 9 11.07 -3.77 -32.46
C HIS A 9 9.77 -3.45 -31.72
N VAL A 10 9.86 -2.75 -30.58
CA VAL A 10 8.70 -2.25 -29.83
C VAL A 10 8.22 -0.97 -30.53
N PRO A 11 6.96 -0.89 -30.98
CA PRO A 11 6.46 0.34 -31.58
C PRO A 11 6.33 1.42 -30.50
N SER A 12 7.02 2.54 -30.69
CA SER A 12 6.87 3.74 -29.86
C SER A 12 5.45 4.29 -30.03
N VAL A 13 4.58 4.02 -29.06
CA VAL A 13 3.33 4.77 -28.91
C VAL A 13 3.71 6.09 -28.26
N GLU A 14 3.78 7.16 -29.06
CA GLU A 14 3.83 8.53 -28.54
C GLU A 14 2.52 8.78 -27.79
N ALA A 15 2.52 8.52 -26.49
CA ALA A 15 1.50 9.04 -25.58
C ALA A 15 1.60 10.56 -25.66
N HIS A 16 0.60 11.18 -26.30
CA HIS A 16 0.42 12.62 -26.29
C HIS A 16 0.16 13.04 -24.82
N VAL A 17 1.23 13.39 -24.10
CA VAL A 17 1.14 13.94 -22.76
C VAL A 17 0.55 15.33 -22.91
N PRO A 18 -0.70 15.59 -22.44
CA PRO A 18 -1.24 16.93 -22.48
C PRO A 18 -0.28 17.82 -21.66
N SER A 19 0.19 18.89 -22.29
CA SER A 19 1.09 19.83 -21.65
C SER A 19 0.39 20.40 -20.41
N VAL A 20 0.99 20.16 -19.25
CA VAL A 20 0.51 20.69 -17.96
C VAL A 20 0.70 22.20 -18.00
N GLU A 21 -0.34 22.91 -18.42
CA GLU A 21 -0.42 24.36 -18.28
C GLU A 21 -0.64 24.73 -16.81
N GLN A 22 0.30 25.54 -16.33
CA GLN A 22 0.25 26.45 -15.18
C GLN A 22 0.24 25.86 -13.76
N ASP A 23 1.37 26.13 -13.08
CA ASP A 23 1.67 26.00 -11.66
C ASP A 23 0.56 26.60 -10.77
N SER A 24 -0.50 25.83 -10.58
CA SER A 24 -1.61 26.13 -9.67
C SER A 24 -1.39 25.35 -8.38
N ARG A 25 -0.29 25.62 -7.67
CA ARG A 25 -0.13 25.06 -6.32
C ARG A 25 -1.32 25.55 -5.50
N PRO A 26 -2.11 24.65 -4.88
CA PRO A 26 -3.20 25.09 -4.04
C PRO A 26 -2.62 25.96 -2.93
N VAL A 27 -3.03 27.23 -2.89
CA VAL A 27 -2.70 28.14 -1.79
C VAL A 27 -3.47 27.64 -0.58
N VAL A 28 -2.82 26.84 0.26
CA VAL A 28 -3.43 26.30 1.48
C VAL A 28 -3.68 27.46 2.43
N SER A 29 -4.94 27.68 2.80
CA SER A 29 -5.31 28.77 3.71
C SER A 29 -4.73 28.53 5.11
N GLU A 30 -4.41 29.60 5.83
CA GLU A 30 -3.94 29.52 7.23
C GLU A 30 -4.94 28.78 8.13
N ARG A 31 -6.24 28.92 7.82
CA ARG A 31 -7.33 28.17 8.46
C ARG A 31 -7.18 26.67 8.22
N THR A 32 -6.94 26.24 6.99
CA THR A 32 -6.74 24.83 6.64
C THR A 32 -5.53 24.22 7.36
N LEU A 33 -4.43 24.98 7.51
CA LEU A 33 -3.26 24.52 8.28
C LEU A 33 -3.58 24.36 9.77
N SER A 34 -4.35 25.28 10.34
CA SER A 34 -4.82 25.18 11.71
C SER A 34 -5.72 23.95 11.92
N ASP A 35 -6.66 23.72 11.00
CA ASP A 35 -7.57 22.57 11.01
C ASP A 35 -6.79 21.24 10.94
N ILE A 36 -5.79 21.16 10.05
CA ILE A 36 -4.89 19.99 9.95
C ILE A 36 -4.16 19.73 11.27
N ALA A 37 -3.59 20.77 11.89
CA ALA A 37 -2.83 20.63 13.13
C ALA A 37 -3.73 20.18 14.29
N GLN A 38 -4.93 20.74 14.40
CA GLN A 38 -5.91 20.35 15.42
C GLN A 38 -6.35 18.90 15.24
N LEU A 39 -6.77 18.52 14.04
CA LEU A 39 -7.26 17.17 13.74
C LEU A 39 -6.16 16.11 13.89
N ALA A 40 -4.93 16.42 13.49
CA ALA A 40 -3.79 15.54 13.73
C ALA A 40 -3.50 15.37 15.23
N GLY A 41 -3.72 16.41 16.04
CA GLY A 41 -3.65 16.33 17.50
C GLY A 41 -4.71 15.39 18.08
N THR A 42 -5.97 15.58 17.72
CA THR A 42 -7.09 14.76 18.23
C THR A 42 -6.95 13.30 17.85
N ALA A 43 -6.57 13.00 16.60
CA ALA A 43 -6.36 11.64 16.13
C ALA A 43 -5.22 10.94 16.90
N ARG A 44 -4.12 11.66 17.20
CA ARG A 44 -3.01 11.12 18.00
C ARG A 44 -3.42 10.81 19.44
N ASP A 45 -4.18 11.71 20.06
CA ASP A 45 -4.62 11.50 21.44
C ASP A 45 -5.60 10.32 21.54
N ARG A 46 -6.51 10.19 20.57
CA ARG A 46 -7.40 9.02 20.46
C ARG A 46 -6.64 7.72 20.25
N GLN A 47 -5.68 7.69 19.32
CA GLN A 47 -4.86 6.50 19.10
C GLN A 47 -4.11 6.10 20.38
N ARG A 48 -3.52 7.07 21.10
CA ARG A 48 -2.84 6.80 22.38
C ARG A 48 -3.78 6.23 23.46
N GLN A 49 -5.01 6.72 23.54
CA GLN A 49 -6.01 6.17 24.47
C GLN A 49 -6.36 4.74 24.08
N ARG A 50 -6.55 4.46 22.78
CA ARG A 50 -6.85 3.12 22.28
C ARG A 50 -5.73 2.12 22.57
N ASP A 51 -4.48 2.54 22.37
CA ASP A 51 -3.30 1.72 22.67
C ASP A 51 -3.20 1.36 24.17
N GLN A 52 -3.73 2.20 25.07
CA GLN A 52 -3.74 1.94 26.52
C GLN A 52 -4.86 1.01 26.99
N VAL A 53 -6.02 1.05 26.33
CA VAL A 53 -7.23 0.32 26.75
C VAL A 53 -7.29 -1.10 26.18
N GLY A 54 -6.48 -1.40 25.16
CA GLY A 54 -6.51 -2.69 24.46
C GLY A 54 -7.53 -2.67 23.32
N ALA A 55 -7.12 -3.16 22.15
CA ALA A 55 -7.80 -2.95 20.89
C ALA A 55 -8.72 -4.12 20.52
N ASP A 56 -9.92 -4.18 21.11
CA ASP A 56 -10.94 -5.16 20.69
C ASP A 56 -12.02 -4.56 19.75
N ALA A 57 -12.06 -3.22 19.59
CA ALA A 57 -13.04 -2.55 18.75
C ALA A 57 -12.42 -1.53 17.78
N MET A 58 -12.96 -1.49 16.55
CA MET A 58 -12.68 -0.43 15.60
C MET A 58 -13.20 0.91 16.12
N ASP A 59 -12.32 1.91 16.24
CA ASP A 59 -12.71 3.28 16.57
C ASP A 59 -13.12 4.01 15.28
N VAL A 60 -14.42 4.09 15.05
CA VAL A 60 -15.00 4.75 13.87
C VAL A 60 -14.63 6.23 13.83
N ALA A 61 -14.53 6.90 14.98
CA ALA A 61 -14.16 8.31 15.03
C ALA A 61 -12.70 8.52 14.61
N LEU A 62 -11.80 7.63 15.02
CA LEU A 62 -10.41 7.67 14.56
C LEU A 62 -10.31 7.42 13.04
N LEU A 63 -11.12 6.53 12.50
CA LEU A 63 -11.16 6.27 11.05
C LEU A 63 -11.64 7.50 10.26
N ASP A 64 -12.69 8.16 10.72
CA ASP A 64 -13.23 9.35 10.06
C ASP A 64 -12.30 10.57 10.20
N ASP A 65 -11.66 10.74 11.36
CA ASP A 65 -10.63 11.77 11.59
C ASP A 65 -9.45 11.58 10.63
N THR A 66 -8.95 10.36 10.50
CA THR A 66 -7.79 10.06 9.64
C THR A 66 -8.14 10.21 8.16
N ALA A 67 -9.33 9.82 7.73
CA ALA A 67 -9.81 10.06 6.37
C ALA A 67 -9.96 11.56 6.07
N THR A 68 -10.48 12.34 7.03
CA THR A 68 -10.62 13.80 6.90
C THR A 68 -9.25 14.47 6.83
N LEU A 69 -8.30 14.04 7.66
CA LEU A 69 -6.93 14.54 7.63
C LEU A 69 -6.27 14.28 6.28
N ALA A 70 -6.42 13.07 5.73
CA ALA A 70 -5.92 12.73 4.40
C ALA A 70 -6.52 13.64 3.31
N HIS A 71 -7.84 13.88 3.37
CA HIS A 71 -8.52 14.78 2.45
C HIS A 71 -7.98 16.22 2.53
N LEU A 72 -7.78 16.76 3.75
CA LEU A 72 -7.20 18.09 3.95
C LEU A 72 -5.76 18.20 3.43
N LEU A 73 -5.02 17.08 3.42
CA LEU A 73 -3.67 16.99 2.85
C LEU A 73 -3.67 16.78 1.32
N GLY A 74 -4.84 16.71 0.69
CA GLY A 74 -4.97 16.45 -0.75
C GLY A 74 -4.68 15.00 -1.15
N LEU A 75 -4.73 14.06 -0.21
CA LEU A 75 -4.51 12.63 -0.48
C LEU A 75 -5.83 11.94 -0.80
N PRO A 76 -5.95 11.25 -1.96
CA PRO A 76 -7.13 10.47 -2.28
C PRO A 76 -7.22 9.25 -1.35
N THR A 77 -8.44 8.93 -0.91
CA THR A 77 -8.70 7.77 -0.06
C THR A 77 -9.80 6.90 -0.67
N ILE A 78 -9.71 5.60 -0.41
CA ILE A 78 -10.70 4.60 -0.83
C ILE A 78 -11.02 3.76 0.41
N ARG A 79 -12.32 3.58 0.70
CA ARG A 79 -12.76 2.65 1.75
C ARG A 79 -12.85 1.25 1.16
N ALA A 80 -11.99 0.35 1.63
CA ALA A 80 -12.02 -1.05 1.24
C ALA A 80 -13.36 -1.70 1.64
N PRO A 81 -13.94 -2.59 0.80
CA PRO A 81 -15.14 -3.34 1.17
C PRO A 81 -14.92 -4.32 2.34
N ALA A 82 -13.70 -4.82 2.46
CA ALA A 82 -13.24 -5.71 3.53
C ALA A 82 -11.78 -5.34 3.84
N GLU A 83 -10.82 -6.16 3.40
CA GLU A 83 -9.40 -5.91 3.67
C GLU A 83 -8.81 -4.77 2.83
N ALA A 84 -8.10 -3.88 3.52
CA ALA A 84 -7.34 -2.81 2.89
C ALA A 84 -6.23 -3.38 1.99
N GLU A 85 -5.54 -4.43 2.46
CA GLU A 85 -4.46 -5.13 1.76
C GLU A 85 -4.93 -5.74 0.44
N ALA A 86 -6.09 -6.40 0.47
CA ALA A 86 -6.70 -7.00 -0.71
C ALA A 86 -7.08 -5.94 -1.76
N THR A 87 -7.61 -4.81 -1.30
CA THR A 87 -7.97 -3.70 -2.18
C THR A 87 -6.71 -3.07 -2.80
N ALA A 88 -5.66 -2.84 -2.00
CA ALA A 88 -4.39 -2.30 -2.47
C ALA A 88 -3.70 -3.25 -3.47
N ALA A 89 -3.68 -4.55 -3.18
CA ALA A 89 -3.18 -5.57 -4.09
C ALA A 89 -3.98 -5.60 -5.41
N SER A 90 -5.30 -5.45 -5.35
CA SER A 90 -6.14 -5.37 -6.57
C SER A 90 -5.81 -4.14 -7.42
N LEU A 91 -5.54 -2.99 -6.81
CA LEU A 91 -5.10 -1.79 -7.54
C LEU A 91 -3.73 -1.99 -8.18
N SER A 92 -2.81 -2.65 -7.46
CA SER A 92 -1.49 -3.01 -7.98
C SER A 92 -1.58 -3.95 -9.18
N MET A 93 -2.36 -5.03 -9.09
CA MET A 93 -2.58 -5.97 -10.20
C MET A 93 -3.26 -5.32 -11.40
N ALA A 94 -4.09 -4.30 -11.17
CA ALA A 94 -4.74 -3.53 -12.24
C ALA A 94 -3.81 -2.49 -12.89
N GLY A 95 -2.57 -2.32 -12.40
CA GLY A 95 -1.63 -1.31 -12.89
C GLY A 95 -2.03 0.13 -12.56
N LEU A 96 -2.90 0.33 -11.56
CA LEU A 96 -3.37 1.66 -11.14
C LEU A 96 -2.43 2.33 -10.13
N VAL A 97 -1.51 1.57 -9.54
CA VAL A 97 -0.48 2.04 -8.61
C VAL A 97 0.85 1.33 -8.87
N ASP A 98 1.97 2.01 -8.62
CA ASP A 98 3.32 1.45 -8.82
C ASP A 98 3.75 0.47 -7.72
N GLY A 99 3.04 0.45 -6.59
CA GLY A 99 3.29 -0.47 -5.49
C GLY A 99 2.43 -0.19 -4.27
N VAL A 100 2.47 -1.12 -3.33
CA VAL A 100 1.74 -1.07 -2.06
C VAL A 100 2.72 -0.81 -0.93
N VAL A 101 2.40 0.13 -0.05
CA VAL A 101 3.16 0.35 1.19
C VAL A 101 2.41 -0.34 2.31
N SER A 102 2.96 -1.44 2.84
CA SER A 102 2.43 -2.15 4.01
C SER A 102 3.57 -2.87 4.72
N GLU A 103 3.42 -3.08 6.03
CA GLU A 103 4.31 -3.95 6.82
C GLU A 103 3.84 -5.41 6.82
N ASP A 104 2.60 -5.64 6.39
CA ASP A 104 1.98 -6.96 6.38
C ASP A 104 2.42 -7.76 5.15
N SER A 105 2.54 -9.07 5.35
CA SER A 105 2.86 -10.03 4.29
C SER A 105 1.64 -10.40 3.44
N ASP A 106 0.43 -10.19 3.93
CA ASP A 106 -0.81 -10.58 3.25
C ASP A 106 -0.99 -9.89 1.89
N CYS A 107 -0.42 -8.69 1.71
CA CYS A 107 -0.29 -8.02 0.42
C CYS A 107 0.23 -8.96 -0.70
N LEU A 108 1.23 -9.81 -0.42
CA LEU A 108 1.78 -10.75 -1.42
C LEU A 108 0.83 -11.92 -1.68
N VAL A 109 0.09 -12.37 -0.66
CA VAL A 109 -0.94 -13.42 -0.77
C VAL A 109 -2.10 -12.92 -1.65
N PHE A 110 -2.54 -11.68 -1.43
CA PHE A 110 -3.56 -11.02 -2.24
C PHE A 110 -3.10 -10.66 -3.65
N GLY A 111 -1.79 -10.65 -3.90
CA GLY A 111 -1.21 -10.56 -5.24
C GLY A 111 -0.64 -9.18 -5.60
N ALA A 112 -0.28 -8.36 -4.63
CA ALA A 112 0.48 -7.13 -4.89
C ALA A 112 1.78 -7.45 -5.63
N GLU A 113 2.05 -6.73 -6.73
CA GLU A 113 3.19 -7.01 -7.60
C GLU A 113 4.51 -6.41 -7.07
N CYS A 114 4.39 -5.30 -6.34
CA CYS A 114 5.48 -4.59 -5.68
C CYS A 114 5.03 -4.10 -4.30
N VAL A 115 5.76 -4.47 -3.25
CA VAL A 115 5.48 -4.09 -1.87
C VAL A 115 6.68 -3.35 -1.27
N TYR A 116 6.42 -2.23 -0.61
CA TYR A 116 7.40 -1.42 0.11
C TYR A 116 7.14 -1.55 1.62
N ARG A 117 8.13 -2.10 2.31
CA ARG A 117 8.17 -2.25 3.76
C ARG A 117 9.14 -1.23 4.36
N ARG A 118 8.89 -0.86 5.62
CA ARG A 118 9.71 0.02 6.46
C ARG A 118 9.82 1.46 5.97
N LEU A 119 8.89 1.90 5.11
CA LEU A 119 8.94 3.23 4.51
C LEU A 119 8.98 4.36 5.55
N PHE A 120 8.27 4.19 6.65
CA PHE A 120 8.15 5.20 7.70
C PHE A 120 9.01 4.90 8.95
N ARG A 121 9.81 3.81 8.93
CA ARG A 121 10.70 3.44 10.04
C ARG A 121 11.98 4.26 9.97
N ARG A 122 12.23 5.08 10.99
CA ARG A 122 13.40 5.95 11.03
C ARG A 122 14.68 5.14 11.27
N GLY A 123 15.71 5.40 10.47
CA GLY A 123 17.02 4.78 10.62
C GLY A 123 17.15 3.40 9.96
N GLU A 124 16.09 2.91 9.32
CA GLU A 124 16.11 1.66 8.54
C GLU A 124 16.06 1.96 7.04
N GLN A 125 16.59 1.05 6.23
CA GLN A 125 16.43 1.12 4.78
C GLN A 125 15.04 0.63 4.39
N VAL A 126 14.44 1.28 3.40
CA VAL A 126 13.18 0.85 2.80
C VAL A 126 13.41 -0.48 2.08
N GLU A 127 12.59 -1.48 2.40
CA GLU A 127 12.65 -2.79 1.77
C GLU A 127 11.65 -2.84 0.62
N ARG A 128 12.14 -3.05 -0.60
CA ARG A 128 11.31 -3.24 -1.78
C ARG A 128 11.30 -4.71 -2.17
N THR A 129 10.11 -5.29 -2.26
CA THR A 129 9.90 -6.68 -2.67
C THR A 129 9.02 -6.71 -3.91
N THR A 130 9.47 -7.36 -4.98
CA THR A 130 8.64 -7.59 -6.18
C THR A 130 8.43 -9.06 -6.43
N VAL A 131 7.26 -9.42 -6.96
CA VAL A 131 6.93 -10.82 -7.27
C VAL A 131 7.99 -11.47 -8.18
N PRO A 132 8.47 -10.84 -9.27
CA PRO A 132 9.52 -11.43 -10.11
C PRO A 132 10.82 -11.72 -9.34
N GLN A 133 11.23 -10.83 -8.44
CA GLN A 133 12.43 -11.05 -7.62
C GLN A 133 12.25 -12.23 -6.66
N VAL A 134 11.09 -12.32 -5.99
CA VAL A 134 10.84 -13.42 -5.05
C VAL A 134 10.72 -14.74 -5.79
N THR A 135 9.99 -14.78 -6.91
CA THR A 135 9.88 -15.99 -7.73
C THR A 135 11.24 -16.43 -8.27
N ALA A 136 12.10 -15.50 -8.72
CA ALA A 136 13.44 -15.84 -9.17
C ALA A 136 14.33 -16.39 -8.05
N ALA A 137 14.21 -15.85 -6.83
CA ALA A 137 15.03 -16.27 -5.69
C ALA A 137 14.56 -17.57 -5.02
N THR A 138 13.26 -17.86 -5.04
CA THR A 138 12.66 -18.93 -4.21
C THR A 138 11.86 -19.97 -5.02
N GLY A 139 11.54 -19.67 -6.28
CA GLY A 139 10.57 -20.46 -7.06
C GLY A 139 9.12 -20.30 -6.60
N LEU A 140 8.85 -19.48 -5.58
CA LEU A 140 7.49 -19.30 -5.05
C LEU A 140 6.65 -18.48 -6.03
N THR A 141 5.46 -19.01 -6.29
CA THR A 141 4.39 -18.32 -7.03
C THR A 141 3.36 -17.80 -6.03
N ARG A 142 2.43 -16.95 -6.49
CA ARG A 142 1.31 -16.51 -5.65
C ARG A 142 0.53 -17.68 -5.02
N ARG A 143 0.29 -18.74 -5.79
CA ARG A 143 -0.36 -19.95 -5.28
C ARG A 143 0.46 -20.61 -4.15
N ALA A 144 1.78 -20.56 -4.22
CA ALA A 144 2.65 -21.06 -3.17
C ALA A 144 2.56 -20.20 -1.90
N PHE A 145 2.43 -18.87 -2.01
CA PHE A 145 2.18 -18.01 -0.84
C PHE A 145 0.85 -18.32 -0.15
N VAL A 146 -0.22 -18.54 -0.93
CA VAL A 146 -1.51 -18.96 -0.37
C VAL A 146 -1.39 -20.28 0.38
N CYS A 147 -0.71 -21.28 -0.21
CA CYS A 147 -0.44 -22.53 0.48
C CYS A 147 0.39 -22.32 1.76
N LEU A 148 1.39 -21.45 1.71
CA LEU A 148 2.24 -21.15 2.86
C LEU A 148 1.44 -20.50 4.00
N ALA A 149 0.54 -19.57 3.70
CA ALA A 149 -0.36 -18.97 4.69
C ALA A 149 -1.23 -20.04 5.38
N HIS A 150 -1.78 -21.00 4.62
CA HIS A 150 -2.52 -22.12 5.20
C HIS A 150 -1.68 -23.08 6.04
N LEU A 151 -0.37 -23.17 5.79
CA LEU A 151 0.53 -24.06 6.54
C LEU A 151 1.07 -23.39 7.80
N LEU A 152 1.52 -22.14 7.69
CA LEU A 152 2.13 -21.37 8.78
C LEU A 152 1.10 -20.74 9.72
N GLY A 153 -0.14 -20.60 9.26
CA GLY A 153 -1.17 -19.82 9.91
C GLY A 153 -1.21 -18.39 9.40
N SER A 154 -2.42 -17.84 9.36
CA SER A 154 -2.71 -16.45 9.02
C SER A 154 -4.03 -16.04 9.67
N ASP A 155 -4.47 -14.81 9.42
CA ASP A 155 -5.79 -14.32 9.86
C ASP A 155 -6.96 -15.14 9.29
N TYR A 156 -6.70 -15.99 8.29
CA TYR A 156 -7.67 -16.88 7.64
C TYR A 156 -7.66 -18.31 8.17
N GLY A 157 -6.78 -18.64 9.12
CA GLY A 157 -6.77 -19.94 9.78
C GLY A 157 -5.48 -20.22 10.56
N ASP A 158 -5.59 -21.07 11.57
CA ASP A 158 -4.52 -21.31 12.57
C ASP A 158 -3.26 -21.99 12.02
N GLY A 159 -3.27 -22.46 10.78
CA GLY A 159 -2.17 -23.22 10.19
C GLY A 159 -2.17 -24.69 10.61
N LEU A 160 -1.06 -25.37 10.34
CA LEU A 160 -0.81 -26.73 10.81
C LEU A 160 0.15 -26.70 12.00
N PHE A 161 -0.15 -27.50 13.03
CA PHE A 161 0.81 -27.74 14.12
C PHE A 161 2.06 -28.44 13.58
N GLY A 162 3.22 -27.84 13.86
CA GLY A 162 4.55 -28.37 13.54
C GLY A 162 5.24 -29.02 14.73
#